data_AF-A0A1E3XCQ4-F1
#
_entry.id   AF-A0A1E3XCQ4-F1
#
_cell.length_a   1.000
_cell.length_b   1.000
_cell.length_c   1.000
_cell.angle_alpha   90.00
_cell.angle_beta   90.00
_cell.angle_gamma   90.00
#
_symmetry.space_group_name_H-M   'P 1'
#
loop_
_entity.id
_entity.type
_entity.pdbx_description
1 polymer ?
#
loop_
_entity_poly.entity_id
_entity_poly.type
_entity_poly.pdbx_seq_one_letter_code
_entity_poly.pdbx_strand_id
1 'polypeptide(L)' 'MSMEGNVIISFVVCLDGSVKDVKIEKSSGFSILDNNAEKAIRKASPFPPPPVGVKIVIPITYKLAHFVR' A
#
# COMPACT_ATOMS: atom_id res chain seq x y z
N MET A 1 9.74 -19.85 7.62
CA MET A 1 9.86 -18.39 7.84
C MET A 1 8.47 -17.81 7.85
N SER A 2 8.08 -17.10 8.90
CA SER A 2 6.82 -16.36 8.92
C SER A 2 7.00 -15.06 8.15
N MET A 3 6.09 -14.75 7.24
CA MET A 3 6.14 -13.53 6.43
C MET A 3 5.19 -12.50 7.02
N GLU A 4 5.75 -11.55 7.73
CA GLU A 4 5.06 -10.41 8.33
C GLU A 4 5.98 -9.19 8.29
N GLY A 5 5.39 -8.00 8.40
CA GLY A 5 6.17 -6.75 8.35
C GLY A 5 5.38 -5.58 7.76
N ASN A 6 6.06 -4.45 7.67
CA ASN A 6 5.50 -3.20 7.17
C ASN A 6 6.09 -2.86 5.81
N VAL A 7 5.24 -2.56 4.84
CA VAL A 7 5.61 -1.94 3.57
C VAL A 7 5.26 -0.46 3.67
N ILE A 8 6.24 0.44 3.56
CA ILE A 8 5.95 1.87 3.43
C ILE A 8 5.79 2.15 1.95
N ILE A 9 4.60 2.59 1.55
CA ILE A 9 4.23 2.85 0.16
C ILE A 9 3.83 4.31 0.01
N SER A 10 4.23 4.92 -1.11
CA SER A 10 3.74 6.22 -1.53
C SER A 10 3.04 6.15 -2.87
N PHE A 11 2.05 7.02 -3.07
CA PHE A 11 1.32 7.17 -4.33
C PHE A 11 0.62 8.52 -4.38
N VAL A 12 0.22 8.95 -5.57
CA VAL A 12 -0.54 10.18 -5.79
C VAL A 12 -1.98 9.83 -6.15
N VAL A 13 -2.95 10.45 -5.46
CA VAL A 13 -4.36 10.40 -5.84
C VAL A 13 -4.68 11.67 -6.64
N CYS A 14 -5.12 11.47 -7.88
CA CYS A 14 -5.53 12.51 -8.80
C CYS A 14 -6.93 13.04 -8.47
N LEU A 15 -7.31 14.19 -9.05
CA LEU A 15 -8.62 14.82 -8.86
C LEU A 15 -9.81 13.95 -9.31
N ASP A 16 -9.58 12.99 -10.19
CA ASP A 16 -10.57 12.01 -10.66
C ASP A 16 -10.59 10.73 -9.81
N GLY A 17 -9.81 10.68 -8.73
CA GLY A 17 -9.65 9.51 -7.87
C GLY A 17 -8.68 8.46 -8.41
N SER A 18 -8.14 8.63 -9.63
CA SER A 18 -7.14 7.70 -10.17
C SER A 18 -5.82 7.77 -9.40
N VAL A 19 -5.03 6.70 -9.48
CA VAL A 19 -3.75 6.60 -8.78
C VAL A 19 -2.59 6.59 -9.77
N LYS A 20 -1.55 7.34 -9.45
CA LYS A 20 -0.26 7.32 -10.16
C LYS A 20 0.92 7.33 -9.18
N ASP A 21 2.14 7.20 -9.72
CA ASP A 21 3.39 7.30 -8.97
C ASP A 21 3.47 6.35 -7.76
N VAL A 22 2.93 5.14 -7.88
CA VAL A 22 2.99 4.13 -6.82
C VAL A 22 4.42 3.64 -6.63
N LYS A 23 4.97 3.78 -5.42
CA LYS A 23 6.36 3.46 -5.08
C LYS A 23 6.48 2.82 -3.70
N ILE A 24 7.32 1.79 -3.59
CA ILE A 24 7.74 1.24 -2.31
C ILE A 24 8.87 2.12 -1.76
N GLU A 25 8.59 2.89 -0.72
CA GLU A 25 9.57 3.75 -0.03
C GLU A 25 10.43 2.94 0.94
N LYS A 26 9.85 1.90 1.56
CA LYS A 26 10.57 0.95 2.42
C LYS A 26 9.97 -0.44 2.28
N SER A 27 10.81 -1.39 1.88
CA SER A 27 10.46 -2.81 1.78
C SER A 27 10.18 -3.42 3.17
N SER A 28 9.28 -4.40 3.18
CA SER A 28 9.04 -5.29 4.33
C SER A 28 10.17 -6.31 4.57
N GLY A 29 11.11 -6.43 3.63
CA GLY A 29 12.09 -7.53 3.57
C GLY A 29 11.59 -8.75 2.79
N PHE A 30 10.33 -8.76 2.33
CA PHE A 30 9.74 -9.84 1.55
C PHE A 30 9.10 -9.30 0.27
N SER A 31 9.69 -9.60 -0.89
CA SER A 31 9.24 -9.11 -2.20
C SER A 31 7.78 -9.41 -2.51
N ILE A 32 7.27 -10.55 -2.04
CA ILE A 32 5.86 -10.94 -2.20
C ILE A 32 4.89 -10.03 -1.41
N LEU A 33 5.28 -9.54 -0.24
CA LEU A 33 4.47 -8.58 0.53
C LEU A 33 4.54 -7.20 -0.12
N ASP A 34 5.73 -6.79 -0.59
CA ASP A 34 5.90 -5.52 -1.31
C ASP A 34 5.07 -5.48 -2.61
N ASN A 35 5.13 -6.56 -3.40
CA ASN A 35 4.33 -6.72 -4.61
C ASN A 35 2.82 -6.77 -4.30
N ASN A 36 2.43 -7.35 -3.17
CA ASN A 36 1.03 -7.37 -2.75
C ASN A 36 0.54 -5.97 -2.35
N ALA A 37 1.36 -5.20 -1.63
CA ALA A 37 1.08 -3.83 -1.24
C ALA A 37 0.85 -2.92 -2.47
N GLU A 38 1.72 -3.01 -3.47
CA GLU A 38 1.53 -2.26 -4.72
C GLU A 38 0.24 -2.66 -5.44
N LYS A 39 -0.04 -3.97 -5.55
CA LYS A 39 -1.29 -4.48 -6.14
C LYS A 39 -2.52 -4.02 -5.36
N ALA A 40 -2.45 -3.95 -4.04
CA ALA A 40 -3.55 -3.50 -3.20
C ALA A 40 -3.91 -2.04 -3.49
N ILE A 41 -2.91 -1.15 -3.59
CA ILE A 41 -3.12 0.26 -3.98
C ILE A 41 -3.73 0.36 -5.37
N ARG A 42 -3.20 -0.38 -6.36
CA ARG A 42 -3.74 -0.37 -7.74
C ARG A 42 -5.17 -0.89 -7.80
N LYS A 43 -5.52 -1.92 -7.02
CA LYS A 43 -6.88 -2.48 -6.95
C LYS A 43 -7.88 -1.58 -6.22
N ALA A 44 -7.40 -0.77 -5.28
CA ALA A 44 -8.22 0.20 -4.56
C ALA A 44 -8.56 1.44 -5.42
N SER A 45 -7.89 1.62 -6.57
CA SER A 45 -8.23 2.67 -7.53
C SER A 45 -9.59 2.39 -8.20
N PRO A 46 -10.45 3.41 -8.37
CA PRO A 46 -10.26 4.79 -7.95
C PRO A 46 -10.54 5.00 -6.45
N PHE A 47 -9.77 5.88 -5.83
CA PHE A 47 -10.03 6.39 -4.48
C PHE A 47 -11.07 7.51 -4.54
N PRO A 48 -11.71 7.87 -3.39
CA PRO A 48 -12.53 9.07 -3.32
C PRO A 48 -11.76 10.30 -3.84
N PRO A 49 -12.34 11.07 -4.77
CA PRO A 49 -11.72 12.27 -5.33
C PRO A 49 -11.31 13.27 -4.22
N PRO A 50 -10.03 13.65 -4.13
CA PRO A 50 -9.58 14.67 -3.20
C PRO A 50 -9.85 16.08 -3.77
N PRO A 51 -9.97 17.12 -2.92
CA PRO A 51 -10.18 18.49 -3.37
C PRO A 51 -8.98 19.07 -4.16
N VAL A 52 -7.79 18.51 -3.94
CA VAL A 52 -6.54 18.80 -4.66
C VAL A 52 -5.78 17.50 -4.87
N GLY A 53 -4.92 17.41 -5.89
CA GLY A 53 -4.05 16.24 -6.03
C GLY A 53 -3.15 16.07 -4.80
N VAL A 54 -3.14 14.89 -4.18
CA VAL A 54 -2.41 14.63 -2.93
C VAL A 54 -1.45 13.46 -3.07
N LYS A 55 -0.24 13.61 -2.50
CA LYS A 55 0.69 12.50 -2.28
C LYS A 55 0.41 11.88 -0.92
N ILE A 56 0.13 10.59 -0.92
CA ILE A 56 -0.10 9.79 0.28
C ILE A 56 1.15 8.95 0.55
N VAL A 57 1.55 8.86 1.82
CA VAL A 57 2.60 7.95 2.30
C VAL A 57 2.06 7.23 3.52
N ILE A 58 1.90 5.91 3.42
CA ILE A 58 1.28 5.11 4.49
C ILE A 58 2.01 3.77 4.69
N PRO A 59 1.96 3.21 5.91
CA PRO A 59 2.34 1.84 6.15
C PRO A 59 1.20 0.86 5.78
N ILE A 60 1.52 -0.17 5.01
CA ILE A 60 0.69 -1.39 4.89
C ILE A 60 1.32 -2.46 5.79
N THR A 61 0.59 -2.84 6.83
CA THR A 61 1.04 -3.79 7.86
C THR A 61 0.49 -5.18 7.57
N TYR A 62 1.37 -6.14 7.29
CA TYR A 62 1.03 -7.56 7.26
C TYR A 62 1.36 -8.18 8.62
N LYS A 63 0.36 -8.75 9.29
CA LYS A 63 0.54 -9.50 10.53
C LYS A 63 0.00 -10.91 10.38
N LEU A 64 0.77 -11.88 10.87
CA LEU A 64 0.27 -13.23 11.03
C LEU A 64 -0.45 -13.31 12.37
N ALA A 65 -1.78 -13.18 12.36
CA ALA A 65 -2.56 -13.40 13.56
C ALA A 65 -2.57 -14.91 13.87
N HIS A 66 -1.88 -15.32 14.92
CA HIS A 66 -1.98 -16.68 15.44
C HIS A 66 -3.26 -16.80 16.25
N PHE A 67 -4.27 -17.47 15.71
CA PHE A 67 -5.51 -17.76 16.42
C PHE A 67 -5.28 -18.97 17.33
N VAL A 68 -4.91 -18.74 18.59
CA VAL A 68 -4.98 -19.79 19.62
C VAL A 68 -6.44 -19.86 20.07
N ARG A 69 -7.11 -20.98 19.80
CA ARG A 69 -8.35 -21.35 20.47
C ARG A 69 -8.02 -22.05 21.78
#